data_AF-A0A1E3IA00-F1
#
_entry.id   AF-A0A1E3IA00-F1
#
_cell.length_a   1.000
_cell.length_b   1.000
_cell.length_c   1.000
_cell.angle_alpha   90.00
_cell.angle_beta   90.00
_cell.angle_gamma   90.00
#
_symmetry.space_group_name_H-M   'P 1'
#
loop_
_entity.id
_entity.type
_entity.pdbx_description
1 polymer ?
#
loop_
_entity_poly.entity_id
_entity_poly.type
_entity_poly.pdbx_seq_one_letter_code
_entity_poly.pdbx_strand_id
1 'polypeptide(L)'
;MDYLTLLTTCSLTLFTSAHPSPCASPATPKTSSVIAPSPVSIPIFSILNGDTETAWFLLTHVLASHPGQLTNVDKQIREAAEVLVWREMDRANMCIRALGSWFESNGQEIDMCQLENLAKEYGVGVAFGNEKGSSPVHPHTSCHERGMEDDHEHSHSYRHGICDDASATTTILA
;
A
#
# COMPACT_ATOMS: atom_id res chain seq x y z
N MET A 1 -15.02 -12.08 4.48
CA MET A 1 -14.27 -13.02 3.62
C MET A 1 -13.17 -13.64 4.44
N ASP A 2 -12.99 -14.96 4.37
CA ASP A 2 -11.90 -15.63 5.08
C ASP A 2 -10.55 -15.44 4.38
N TYR A 3 -9.46 -15.68 5.11
CA TYR A 3 -8.09 -15.46 4.65
C TYR A 3 -7.76 -16.26 3.38
N LEU A 4 -8.17 -17.54 3.30
CA LEU A 4 -7.86 -18.39 2.15
C LEU A 4 -8.64 -17.96 0.90
N THR A 5 -9.89 -17.55 1.08
CA THR A 5 -10.69 -16.96 0.00
C THR A 5 -10.01 -15.70 -0.55
N LEU A 6 -9.48 -14.83 0.30
CA LEU A 6 -8.74 -13.65 -0.16
C LEU A 6 -7.49 -14.01 -0.96
N LEU A 7 -6.65 -14.91 -0.44
CA LEU A 7 -5.41 -15.29 -1.13
C LEU A 7 -5.66 -15.85 -2.54
N THR A 8 -6.81 -16.53 -2.74
CA THR A 8 -7.13 -17.21 -4.00
C THR A 8 -7.95 -16.37 -4.98
N THR A 9 -8.75 -15.42 -4.50
CA THR A 9 -9.70 -14.67 -5.35
C THR A 9 -9.35 -13.19 -5.50
N CYS A 10 -8.52 -12.66 -4.61
CA CYS A 10 -8.18 -11.25 -4.56
C CYS A 10 -6.89 -10.96 -5.33
N SER A 11 -6.90 -9.82 -6.02
CA SER A 11 -5.74 -9.22 -6.66
C SER A 11 -5.45 -7.85 -6.04
N LEU A 12 -4.18 -7.49 -5.93
CA LEU A 12 -3.78 -6.13 -5.61
C LEU A 12 -3.52 -5.35 -6.90
N THR A 13 -4.08 -4.16 -6.98
CA THR A 13 -3.83 -3.24 -8.08
C THR A 13 -2.64 -2.36 -7.72
N LEU A 14 -1.55 -2.55 -8.45
CA LEU A 14 -0.30 -1.82 -8.30
C LEU A 14 -0.27 -0.60 -9.24
N PHE A 15 0.64 0.33 -8.96
CA PHE A 15 0.79 1.60 -9.68
C PHE A 15 -0.48 2.45 -9.68
N THR A 16 -1.26 2.39 -8.59
CA THR A 16 -2.38 3.30 -8.39
C THR A 16 -1.81 4.71 -8.20
N SER A 17 -2.03 5.59 -9.17
CA SER A 17 -1.53 6.98 -9.23
C SER A 17 -1.90 7.86 -8.01
N ALA A 18 -2.67 7.34 -7.06
CA ALA A 18 -3.06 8.01 -5.84
C ALA A 18 -1.93 8.00 -4.80
N HIS A 19 -0.83 8.69 -5.09
CA HIS A 19 0.07 9.11 -4.02
C HIS A 19 -0.43 10.46 -3.49
N PRO A 20 -0.97 10.55 -2.26
CA PRO A 20 -1.08 11.84 -1.59
C PRO A 20 0.36 12.33 -1.39
N SER A 21 0.78 13.35 -2.14
CA SER A 21 2.09 13.96 -1.97
C SER A 21 2.14 14.63 -0.61
N PRO A 22 2.94 14.16 0.38
CA PRO A 22 3.14 14.90 1.60
C PRO A 22 4.23 15.94 1.34
N CYS A 23 3.85 17.20 1.52
CA CYS A 23 4.73 18.33 1.82
C CYS A 23 5.59 18.87 0.65
N ALA A 24 5.13 20.03 0.16
CA ALA A 24 5.91 20.94 -0.66
C ALA A 24 7.18 21.42 0.07
N SER A 25 8.35 21.27 -0.57
CA SER A 25 9.57 22.07 -0.34
C SER A 25 10.59 21.85 -1.47
N PRO A 26 11.51 22.81 -1.72
CA PRO A 26 11.59 23.46 -3.03
C PRO A 26 12.72 22.99 -3.96
N ALA A 27 12.40 23.03 -5.26
CA ALA A 27 13.25 23.33 -6.41
C ALA A 27 14.66 22.70 -6.50
N THR A 28 14.75 21.51 -7.09
CA THR A 28 15.97 21.00 -7.77
C THR A 28 15.61 20.45 -9.15
N PRO A 29 16.57 20.42 -10.11
CA PRO A 29 16.29 20.62 -11.53
C PRO A 29 15.48 19.50 -12.19
N LYS A 30 14.58 19.95 -13.07
CA LYS A 30 13.70 19.18 -13.95
C LYS A 30 14.51 18.35 -14.95
N THR A 31 14.89 17.13 -14.59
CA THR A 31 15.30 16.12 -15.58
C THR A 31 14.99 14.75 -15.03
N SER A 32 13.78 14.27 -15.30
CA SER A 32 13.45 12.84 -15.45
C SER A 32 12.02 12.79 -15.96
N SER A 33 11.83 12.26 -17.17
CA SER A 33 10.51 11.82 -17.62
C SER A 33 9.99 10.82 -16.61
N VAL A 34 9.04 11.23 -15.77
CA VAL A 34 8.47 10.39 -14.73
C VAL A 34 7.77 9.22 -15.42
N ILE A 35 8.29 8.01 -15.23
CA ILE A 35 7.64 6.81 -15.73
C ILE A 35 6.37 6.62 -14.92
N ALA A 36 5.22 6.86 -15.55
CA ALA A 36 3.90 6.65 -14.95
C ALA A 36 3.25 5.42 -15.62
N PRO A 37 3.54 4.19 -15.14
CA PRO A 37 2.95 2.99 -15.70
C PRO A 37 1.44 2.96 -15.46
N SER A 38 0.70 2.29 -16.33
CA SER A 38 -0.72 2.06 -16.09
C SER A 38 -0.91 1.10 -14.92
N PRO A 39 -1.99 1.25 -14.12
CA PRO A 39 -2.30 0.33 -13.05
C PRO A 39 -2.37 -1.12 -13.54
N VAL A 40 -1.93 -2.06 -12.70
CA VAL A 40 -1.94 -3.50 -13.01
C VAL A 40 -2.41 -4.31 -11.82
N SER A 41 -3.36 -5.20 -12.02
CA SER A 41 -3.88 -6.08 -10.98
C SER A 41 -3.13 -7.42 -10.98
N ILE A 42 -2.57 -7.80 -9.83
CA ILE A 42 -1.80 -9.02 -9.65
C ILE A 42 -2.43 -9.86 -8.52
N PRO A 43 -2.69 -11.16 -8.73
CA PRO A 43 -3.21 -12.02 -7.68
C PRO A 43 -2.30 -12.02 -6.45
N ILE A 44 -2.87 -11.94 -5.24
CA ILE A 44 -2.09 -11.94 -3.99
C ILE A 44 -1.17 -13.17 -3.92
N PHE A 45 -1.68 -14.33 -4.34
CA PHE A 45 -0.89 -15.57 -4.40
C PHE A 45 0.36 -15.47 -5.29
N SER A 46 0.34 -14.67 -6.36
CA SER A 46 1.52 -14.51 -7.23
C SER A 46 2.63 -13.71 -6.56
N ILE A 47 2.24 -12.67 -5.81
CA ILE A 47 3.16 -11.83 -5.03
C ILE A 47 3.82 -12.68 -3.93
N LEU A 48 3.03 -13.50 -3.22
CA LEU A 48 3.55 -14.35 -2.14
C LEU A 48 4.54 -15.44 -2.58
N ASN A 49 4.37 -16.01 -3.77
CA ASN A 49 5.12 -17.20 -4.19
C ASN A 49 6.20 -16.93 -5.24
N GLY A 50 6.24 -15.75 -5.84
CA GLY A 50 7.08 -15.48 -7.01
C GLY A 50 7.51 -14.03 -7.09
N ASP A 51 8.26 -13.56 -6.08
CA ASP A 51 8.77 -12.19 -6.05
C ASP A 51 9.59 -11.85 -7.31
N THR A 52 10.45 -12.77 -7.76
CA THR A 52 11.34 -12.51 -8.91
C THR A 52 10.57 -12.48 -10.23
N GLU A 53 9.67 -13.43 -10.44
CA GLU A 53 8.83 -13.53 -11.63
C GLU A 53 7.86 -12.35 -11.71
N THR A 54 7.27 -11.97 -10.57
CA THR A 54 6.38 -10.81 -10.45
C THR A 54 7.16 -9.52 -10.74
N ALA A 55 8.35 -9.35 -10.17
CA ALA A 55 9.22 -8.21 -10.46
C ALA A 55 9.55 -8.11 -11.96
N TRP A 56 9.91 -9.23 -12.58
CA TRP A 56 10.25 -9.26 -14.01
C TRP A 56 9.05 -8.92 -14.91
N PHE A 57 7.87 -9.45 -14.58
CA PHE A 57 6.61 -9.09 -15.25
C PHE A 57 6.32 -7.59 -15.13
N LEU A 58 6.43 -7.04 -13.91
CA LEU A 58 6.19 -5.63 -13.66
C LEU A 58 7.20 -4.73 -14.37
N LEU A 59 8.48 -5.10 -14.37
CA LEU A 59 9.52 -4.37 -15.09
C LEU A 59 9.21 -4.32 -16.59
N THR A 60 8.80 -5.45 -17.16
CA THR A 60 8.40 -5.53 -18.57
C THR A 60 7.18 -4.64 -18.85
N HIS A 61 6.19 -4.64 -17.96
CA HIS A 61 5.00 -3.78 -18.05
C HIS A 61 5.34 -2.28 -18.00
N VAL A 62 6.20 -1.88 -17.07
CA VAL A 62 6.66 -0.49 -16.91
C VAL A 62 7.42 -0.02 -18.15
N LEU A 63 8.32 -0.86 -18.68
CA LEU A 63 9.10 -0.54 -19.88
C LEU A 63 8.24 -0.54 -21.15
N ALA A 64 7.25 -1.43 -21.27
CA ALA A 64 6.32 -1.44 -22.40
C ALA A 64 5.44 -0.18 -22.45
N SER A 65 5.23 0.48 -21.31
CA SER A 65 4.51 1.75 -21.21
C SER A 65 5.34 2.96 -21.71
N HIS A 66 6.61 2.76 -22.10
CA HIS A 66 7.50 3.79 -22.64
C HIS A 66 7.65 3.68 -24.17
N PRO A 67 6.99 4.54 -24.98
CA PRO A 67 7.07 4.49 -26.45
C PRO A 67 8.38 5.07 -27.05
N GLY A 68 9.48 5.09 -26.29
CA GLY A 68 10.75 5.72 -26.69
C GLY A 68 11.78 4.76 -27.29
N GLN A 69 12.46 5.20 -28.36
CA GLN A 69 13.45 4.43 -29.11
C GLN A 69 14.69 4.12 -28.26
N LEU A 70 14.90 2.81 -28.04
CA LEU A 70 15.91 2.23 -27.14
C LEU A 70 17.36 2.62 -27.56
N THR A 71 17.93 3.63 -26.92
CA THR A 71 19.36 4.04 -27.03
C THR A 71 19.92 4.19 -25.61
N ASN A 72 21.24 4.40 -25.39
CA ASN A 72 21.92 4.48 -24.06
C ASN A 72 21.14 5.08 -22.84
N VAL A 73 20.14 5.95 -23.06
CA VAL A 73 19.11 6.35 -22.07
C VAL A 73 18.38 5.14 -21.43
N ASP A 74 18.36 3.98 -22.09
CA ASP A 74 17.72 2.73 -21.66
C ASP A 74 18.26 2.19 -20.37
N LYS A 75 19.57 2.36 -20.11
CA LYS A 75 20.16 1.86 -18.87
C LYS A 75 19.58 2.61 -17.67
N GLN A 76 19.53 3.94 -17.75
CA GLN A 76 18.96 4.78 -16.69
C GLN A 76 17.45 4.57 -16.55
N ILE A 77 16.73 4.46 -17.67
CA ILE A 77 15.29 4.18 -17.66
C ILE A 77 15.02 2.81 -17.04
N ARG A 78 15.80 1.79 -17.39
CA ARG A 78 15.68 0.44 -16.82
C ARG A 78 15.97 0.42 -15.33
N GLU A 79 17.05 1.06 -14.88
CA GLU A 79 17.38 1.16 -13.45
C GLU A 79 16.28 1.91 -12.69
N ALA A 80 15.76 3.01 -13.24
CA ALA A 80 14.65 3.74 -12.64
C ALA A 80 13.37 2.91 -12.58
N ALA A 81 13.06 2.16 -13.65
CA ALA A 81 11.92 1.24 -13.70
C ALA A 81 12.09 0.10 -12.69
N GLU A 82 13.29 -0.45 -12.53
CA GLU A 82 13.58 -1.49 -11.55
C GLU A 82 13.38 -0.98 -10.12
N VAL A 83 13.91 0.19 -9.78
CA VAL A 83 13.68 0.82 -8.48
C VAL A 83 12.18 1.06 -8.24
N LEU A 84 11.46 1.53 -9.26
CA LEU A 84 10.00 1.73 -9.19
C LEU A 84 9.27 0.41 -8.87
N VAL A 85 9.62 -0.67 -9.58
CA VAL A 85 9.03 -2.00 -9.40
C VAL A 85 9.29 -2.55 -8.00
N TRP A 86 10.53 -2.48 -7.52
CA TRP A 86 10.86 -2.95 -6.17
C TRP A 86 10.14 -2.16 -5.08
N ARG A 87 10.03 -0.84 -5.25
CA ARG A 87 9.25 0.01 -4.34
C ARG A 87 7.76 -0.33 -4.38
N GLU A 88 7.23 -0.71 -5.53
CA GLU A 88 5.83 -1.14 -5.67
C GLU A 88 5.57 -2.47 -4.98
N MET A 89 6.47 -3.43 -5.18
CA MET A 89 6.41 -4.74 -4.54
C MET A 89 6.53 -4.65 -3.02
N ASP A 90 7.40 -3.79 -2.51
CA ASP A 90 7.55 -3.58 -1.07
C ASP A 90 6.22 -3.11 -0.44
N ARG A 91 5.52 -2.17 -1.07
CA ARG A 91 4.19 -1.72 -0.62
C ARG A 91 3.15 -2.83 -0.65
N ALA A 92 3.14 -3.63 -1.72
CA ALA A 92 2.24 -4.79 -1.82
C ALA A 92 2.54 -5.82 -0.71
N ASN A 93 3.82 -6.11 -0.46
CA ASN A 93 4.25 -7.01 0.61
C ASN A 93 3.90 -6.48 2.00
N MET A 94 4.05 -5.18 2.25
CA MET A 94 3.60 -4.56 3.51
C MET A 94 2.09 -4.70 3.68
N CYS A 95 1.29 -4.46 2.63
CA CYS A 95 -0.15 -4.65 2.66
C CYS A 95 -0.54 -6.10 2.99
N ILE A 96 0.13 -7.09 2.39
CA ILE A 96 -0.15 -8.51 2.63
C ILE A 96 0.22 -8.92 4.06
N ARG A 97 1.34 -8.41 4.61
CA ARG A 97 1.72 -8.64 6.01
C ARG A 97 0.70 -8.03 6.97
N ALA A 98 0.29 -6.79 6.72
CA ALA A 98 -0.73 -6.11 7.50
C ALA A 98 -2.06 -6.87 7.47
N LEU A 99 -2.42 -7.44 6.32
CA LEU A 99 -3.57 -8.32 6.18
C LEU A 99 -3.43 -9.56 7.08
N GLY A 100 -2.28 -10.22 7.08
CA GLY A 100 -2.00 -11.34 7.99
C GLY A 100 -2.18 -10.96 9.46
N SER A 101 -1.54 -9.87 9.90
CA SER A 101 -1.68 -9.36 11.27
C SER A 101 -3.11 -8.96 11.64
N TRP A 102 -3.89 -8.48 10.66
CA TRP A 102 -5.31 -8.18 10.84
C TRP A 102 -6.10 -9.44 11.21
N PHE A 103 -5.91 -10.56 10.50
CA PHE A 103 -6.59 -11.82 10.80
C PHE A 103 -6.15 -12.44 12.13
N GLU A 104 -4.87 -12.29 12.50
CA GLU A 104 -4.39 -12.71 13.82
C GLU A 104 -5.09 -11.97 14.97
N SER A 105 -5.42 -10.68 14.76
CA SER A 105 -5.97 -9.81 15.81
C SER A 105 -7.50 -9.75 15.85
N ASN A 106 -8.16 -9.80 14.69
CA ASN A 106 -9.59 -9.50 14.55
C ASN A 106 -10.46 -10.73 14.24
N GLY A 107 -9.87 -11.91 14.05
CA GLY A 107 -10.59 -13.16 13.80
C GLY A 107 -10.56 -13.60 12.35
N GLN A 108 -11.58 -14.37 11.94
CA GLN A 108 -11.52 -15.17 10.71
C GLN A 108 -12.07 -14.50 9.45
N GLU A 109 -12.69 -13.33 9.54
CA GLU A 109 -13.34 -12.69 8.38
C GLU A 109 -13.12 -11.18 8.35
N ILE A 110 -12.66 -10.67 7.21
CA ILE A 110 -12.57 -9.22 6.92
C ILE A 110 -13.65 -8.81 5.91
N ASP A 111 -14.25 -7.64 6.09
CA ASP A 111 -15.18 -7.07 5.11
C ASP A 111 -14.45 -6.33 3.97
N MET A 112 -15.18 -5.99 2.91
CA MET A 112 -14.59 -5.34 1.74
C MET A 112 -14.10 -3.91 2.03
N CYS A 113 -14.88 -3.12 2.79
CA CYS A 113 -14.50 -1.75 3.14
C CYS A 113 -13.21 -1.75 3.99
N GLN A 114 -13.09 -2.67 4.94
CA GLN A 114 -11.89 -2.85 5.76
C GLN A 114 -10.68 -3.22 4.91
N LEU A 115 -10.84 -4.15 3.96
CA LEU A 115 -9.77 -4.56 3.07
C LEU A 115 -9.32 -3.41 2.15
N GLU A 116 -10.26 -2.65 1.58
CA GLU A 116 -9.96 -1.48 0.76
C GLU A 116 -9.25 -0.38 1.56
N ASN A 117 -9.70 -0.12 2.80
CA ASN A 117 -9.07 0.84 3.69
C ASN A 117 -7.63 0.40 4.03
N LEU A 118 -7.43 -0.87 4.35
CA LEU A 118 -6.11 -1.42 4.63
C LEU A 118 -5.19 -1.26 3.41
N ALA A 119 -5.64 -1.64 2.21
CA ALA A 119 -4.87 -1.51 0.98
C ALA A 119 -4.51 -0.04 0.67
N LYS A 120 -5.45 0.87 0.90
CA LYS A 120 -5.26 2.31 0.71
C LYS A 120 -4.17 2.89 1.62
N GLU A 121 -4.04 2.41 2.86
CA GLU A 121 -2.96 2.83 3.77
C GLU A 121 -1.56 2.53 3.20
N TYR A 122 -1.43 1.43 2.45
CA TYR A 122 -0.17 1.05 1.78
C TYR A 122 -0.07 1.58 0.33
N GLY A 123 -1.05 2.35 -0.14
CA GLY A 123 -1.05 2.91 -1.48
C GLY A 123 -1.13 1.85 -2.59
N VAL A 124 -1.88 0.78 -2.33
CA VAL A 124 -2.25 -0.25 -3.33
C VAL A 124 -3.78 -0.33 -3.43
N GLY A 125 -4.28 -0.73 -4.59
CA GLY A 125 -5.72 -0.99 -4.79
C GLY A 125 -6.05 -2.45 -4.57
N VAL A 126 -7.35 -2.76 -4.49
CA VAL A 126 -7.88 -4.12 -4.38
C VAL A 126 -8.79 -4.39 -5.57
N ALA A 127 -8.72 -5.58 -6.14
CA ALA A 127 -9.61 -6.03 -7.20
C ALA A 127 -10.00 -7.50 -6.98
N PHE A 128 -11.25 -7.84 -7.27
CA PHE A 128 -11.77 -9.21 -7.23
C PHE A 128 -12.06 -9.69 -8.64
N GLY A 129 -11.75 -10.96 -8.96
CA GLY A 129 -12.20 -11.57 -10.22
C GLY A 129 -13.74 -11.48 -10.29
N ASN A 130 -14.39 -11.07 -11.37
CA ASN A 130 -14.08 -11.25 -12.78
C ASN A 130 -14.71 -10.12 -13.62
N GLU A 131 -14.33 -8.86 -13.41
CA GLU A 131 -14.87 -7.75 -14.21
C GLU A 131 -14.07 -7.58 -15.50
N LYS A 132 -14.28 -8.50 -16.45
CA LYS A 132 -13.98 -8.21 -17.86
C LYS A 132 -14.93 -7.10 -18.34
N GLY A 133 -14.54 -5.84 -18.18
CA GLY A 133 -15.06 -4.74 -19.01
C GLY A 133 -15.70 -3.55 -18.31
N SER A 134 -15.69 -3.45 -16.98
CA SER A 134 -16.12 -2.22 -16.31
C SER A 134 -14.95 -1.22 -16.30
N SER A 135 -15.07 -0.16 -17.10
CA SER A 135 -14.27 1.07 -16.96
C SER A 135 -14.20 1.50 -15.48
N PRO A 136 -13.18 2.24 -15.02
CA PRO A 136 -13.03 2.62 -13.60
C PRO A 136 -14.26 3.41 -13.17
N VAL A 137 -15.23 2.73 -12.57
CA VAL A 137 -16.37 3.39 -11.94
C VAL A 137 -15.77 4.09 -10.75
N HIS A 138 -15.98 5.40 -10.72
CA HIS A 138 -15.59 6.28 -9.63
C HIS A 138 -15.83 5.62 -8.28
N PRO A 139 -14.94 5.84 -7.29
CA PRO A 139 -15.12 5.30 -5.95
C PRO A 139 -16.49 5.73 -5.45
N HIS A 140 -17.41 4.79 -5.32
CA HIS A 140 -18.65 5.01 -4.61
C HIS A 140 -18.25 5.20 -3.14
N THR A 141 -17.99 6.46 -2.79
CA THR A 141 -17.91 6.96 -1.43
C THR A 141 -19.23 6.64 -0.74
N SER A 142 -19.32 5.48 -0.11
CA SER A 142 -20.33 5.18 0.89
C SER A 142 -20.00 3.89 1.65
N CYS A 143 -18.76 3.70 2.10
CA CYS A 143 -18.59 3.13 3.43
C CYS A 143 -19.14 4.23 4.36
N HIS A 144 -20.45 4.18 4.60
CA HIS A 144 -21.21 5.20 5.30
C HIS A 144 -20.49 5.43 6.64
N GLU A 145 -19.85 6.59 6.80
CA GLU A 145 -19.49 7.13 8.10
C GLU A 145 -20.81 7.21 8.86
N ARG A 146 -21.15 6.13 9.58
CA ARG A 146 -22.28 6.12 10.49
C ARG A 146 -21.85 7.07 11.59
N GLY A 147 -22.24 8.33 11.43
CA GLY A 147 -22.07 9.36 12.43
C GLY A 147 -22.50 8.80 13.77
N MET A 148 -21.51 8.55 14.63
CA MET A 148 -21.75 8.57 16.05
C MET A 148 -22.04 10.03 16.36
N GLU A 149 -23.32 10.36 16.46
CA GLU A 149 -23.76 11.55 17.16
C GLU A 149 -23.32 11.36 18.62
N ASP A 150 -22.15 11.93 18.94
CA ASP A 150 -21.58 12.01 20.29
C ASP A 150 -22.42 12.97 21.14
N ASP A 151 -23.63 12.56 21.50
CA ASP A 151 -24.37 13.11 22.63
C ASP A 151 -23.95 12.34 23.88
N HIS A 152 -22.79 12.65 24.47
CA HIS A 152 -22.55 12.41 25.90
C HIS A 152 -21.61 13.49 26.46
N GLU A 153 -22.24 14.61 26.76
CA GLU A 153 -21.85 15.52 27.83
C GLU A 153 -21.62 14.72 29.12
N HIS A 154 -20.39 14.65 29.65
CA HIS A 154 -20.14 14.49 31.09
C HIS A 154 -18.78 15.07 31.47
N SER A 155 -18.88 16.16 32.24
CA SER A 155 -17.88 16.70 33.15
C SER A 155 -17.09 15.62 33.90
N HIS A 156 -15.80 15.90 34.14
CA HIS A 156 -15.10 15.86 35.43
C HIS A 156 -13.59 15.69 35.16
N SER A 157 -12.78 16.72 35.39
CA SER A 157 -12.18 17.06 36.69
C SER A 157 -10.74 16.55 36.79
N TYR A 158 -9.81 17.51 36.79
CA TYR A 158 -8.49 17.51 37.42
C TYR A 158 -7.97 16.19 38.02
N ARG A 159 -6.78 15.76 37.55
CA ARG A 159 -5.68 15.50 38.49
C ARG A 159 -4.30 15.66 37.85
N HIS A 160 -3.61 16.66 38.36
CA HIS A 160 -2.18 16.89 38.27
C HIS A 160 -1.46 15.74 39.01
N GLY A 161 -0.50 15.10 38.36
CA GLY A 161 0.35 14.06 38.92
C GLY A 161 1.77 14.22 38.39
N ILE A 162 2.58 14.90 39.19
CA ILE A 162 4.03 15.07 39.04
C ILE A 162 4.71 13.78 39.58
N CYS A 163 5.99 13.58 39.20
CA CYS A 163 7.01 12.72 39.83
C CYS A 163 7.01 11.25 39.34
N ASP A 164 8.12 10.55 39.04
CA ASP A 164 9.55 10.75 39.34
C ASP A 164 10.44 10.04 38.30
N ASP A 165 11.66 10.57 38.22
CA ASP A 165 12.86 10.05 37.58
C ASP A 165 13.35 8.77 38.29
N ALA A 166 13.65 7.71 37.53
CA ALA A 166 14.30 6.50 38.08
C ALA A 166 15.36 5.97 37.10
N SER A 167 16.57 6.49 37.30
CA SER A 167 17.85 5.96 36.84
C SER A 167 18.04 4.49 37.22
N ALA A 168 18.41 3.65 36.26
CA ALA A 168 18.86 2.27 36.52
C ALA A 168 20.27 2.02 35.98
N THR A 169 21.18 1.93 36.95
CA THR A 169 22.58 1.55 36.93
C THR A 169 22.87 0.28 36.11
N THR A 170 23.86 0.35 35.22
CA THR A 170 24.46 -0.81 34.54
C THR A 170 25.66 -1.31 35.32
N THR A 171 25.60 -2.56 35.78
CA THR A 171 26.73 -3.30 36.37
C THR A 171 27.41 -4.13 35.28
N ILE A 172 28.68 -3.86 35.00
CA ILE A 172 29.54 -4.70 34.16
C ILE A 172 30.41 -5.53 35.10
N LEU A 173 30.27 -6.86 35.07
CA LEU A 173 31.19 -7.79 35.70
C LEU A 173 32.27 -8.18 34.68
N ALA A 174 33.51 -8.17 35.16
CA ALA A 174 34.74 -8.51 34.45
C ALA A 174 34.94 -10.03 34.31
#